data_AF-A0A2E6GZZ6-F1
#
_entry.id   AF-A0A2E6GZZ6-F1
#
_cell.length_a   1.000
_cell.length_b   1.000
_cell.length_c   1.000
_cell.angle_alpha   90.00
_cell.angle_beta   90.00
_cell.angle_gamma   90.00
#
_symmetry.space_group_name_H-M   'P 1'
#
loop_
_entity.id
_entity.type
_entity.pdbx_description
1 polymer ?
#
loop_
_entity_poly.entity_id
_entity_poly.type
_entity_poly.pdbx_seq_one_letter_code
_entity_poly.pdbx_strand_id
1 'polypeptide(L)'
;MNYFERIKNYWSYLFEGLLWKRETENPRLLIESTLRDYARKQSETRKSLTSLIFYKKQLESKLLKAVQMLAFYQEKIESFAKNNRDNEALDLMAKLDSLTEEKDFIDQQLLKLNKDIEQAQKMENELKVKMILAREKMEVLSGRMEAMKLRKKLKQNLSQITVGAKNWNVDSKIEKLEKEVFKLELENSEFSQERDLEEGFDDWQINKQREARREKLENLKKSFVKPVDIKQLDYICT
;
A
#
# COMPACT_ATOMS: atom_id res chain seq x y z
N MET A 1 9.71 16.02 -23.96
CA MET A 1 10.14 14.77 -23.29
C MET A 1 10.76 15.10 -21.94
N ASN A 2 10.57 14.22 -20.93
CA ASN A 2 11.30 14.13 -19.64
C ASN A 2 10.71 14.77 -18.35
N TYR A 3 9.39 14.95 -18.23
CA TYR A 3 8.75 15.13 -16.90
C TYR A 3 8.28 13.81 -16.28
N PHE A 4 7.76 12.88 -17.09
CA PHE A 4 7.21 11.60 -16.61
C PHE A 4 8.27 10.57 -16.21
N GLU A 5 9.45 10.56 -16.85
CA GLU A 5 10.55 9.67 -16.47
C GLU A 5 11.17 10.01 -15.11
N ARG A 6 11.13 11.29 -14.72
CA ARG A 6 11.61 11.74 -13.40
C ARG A 6 10.71 11.25 -12.27
N ILE A 7 9.39 11.18 -12.50
CA ILE A 7 8.47 10.66 -11.48
C ILE A 7 8.72 9.16 -11.29
N LYS A 8 8.87 8.38 -12.36
CA LYS A 8 9.06 6.92 -12.27
C LYS A 8 10.29 6.50 -11.43
N ASN A 9 11.40 7.24 -11.49
CA ASN A 9 12.63 6.93 -10.74
C ASN A 9 12.61 7.36 -9.26
N TYR A 10 11.72 8.28 -8.86
CA TYR A 10 11.57 8.64 -7.45
C TYR A 10 10.80 7.57 -6.66
N TRP A 11 9.96 6.77 -7.33
CA TRP A 11 9.15 5.77 -6.65
C TRP A 11 9.96 4.55 -6.24
N SER A 12 10.88 4.04 -7.06
CA SER A 12 11.63 2.80 -6.73
C SER A 12 12.62 2.98 -5.56
N TYR A 13 13.32 4.12 -5.46
CA TYR A 13 14.32 4.35 -4.42
C TYR A 13 13.74 4.69 -3.04
N LEU A 14 12.46 5.05 -2.94
CA LEU A 14 11.80 5.38 -1.67
C LEU A 14 11.25 4.15 -0.91
N PHE A 15 11.10 2.99 -1.56
CA PHE A 15 10.49 1.80 -0.95
C PHE A 15 11.46 0.91 -0.17
N GLU A 16 12.77 0.95 -0.44
CA GLU A 16 13.70 -0.05 0.11
C GLU A 16 14.48 0.43 1.36
N GLY A 17 14.64 1.75 1.56
CA GLY A 17 15.54 2.28 2.60
C GLY A 17 14.88 2.66 3.94
N LEU A 18 13.58 2.93 3.98
CA LEU A 18 12.95 3.61 5.14
C LEU A 18 12.27 2.67 6.15
N LEU A 19 12.02 1.40 5.79
CA LEU A 19 11.28 0.47 6.64
C LEU A 19 12.16 -0.21 7.70
N TRP A 20 13.44 -0.44 7.41
CA TRP A 20 14.27 -1.36 8.20
C TRP A 20 14.79 -0.87 9.57
N LYS A 21 14.67 0.43 9.91
CA LYS A 21 15.25 0.98 11.17
C LYS A 21 14.24 1.33 12.28
N ARG A 22 12.93 1.26 12.02
CA ARG A 22 11.86 1.53 13.02
C ARG A 22 10.98 0.32 13.33
N GLU A 23 11.28 -0.83 12.73
CA GLU A 23 10.40 -2.02 12.68
C GLU A 23 10.29 -2.83 13.98
N THR A 24 11.21 -2.71 14.95
CA THR A 24 11.29 -3.68 16.06
C THR A 24 10.58 -3.31 17.36
N GLU A 25 10.16 -2.05 17.58
CA GLU A 25 9.68 -1.63 18.91
C GLU A 25 8.17 -1.39 19.02
N ASN A 26 7.46 -1.04 17.93
CA ASN A 26 6.02 -0.78 17.97
C ASN A 26 5.32 -1.02 16.62
N PRO A 27 4.82 -2.24 16.33
CA PRO A 27 4.18 -2.56 15.05
C PRO A 27 2.91 -1.74 14.77
N ARG A 28 2.22 -1.26 15.81
CA ARG A 28 1.04 -0.38 15.68
C ARG A 28 1.39 0.99 15.09
N LEU A 29 2.49 1.60 15.53
CA LEU A 29 2.94 2.91 15.03
C LEU A 29 3.38 2.82 13.57
N LEU A 30 4.00 1.70 13.19
CA LEU A 30 4.36 1.43 11.80
C LEU A 30 3.10 1.39 10.93
N ILE A 31 2.09 0.60 11.30
CA ILE A 31 0.85 0.50 10.54
C ILE A 31 0.11 1.84 10.47
N GLU A 32 0.06 2.60 11.58
CA GLU A 32 -0.56 3.92 11.58
C GLU A 32 0.17 4.90 10.65
N SER A 33 1.51 4.89 10.64
CA SER A 33 2.28 5.70 9.69
C SER A 33 2.03 5.29 8.23
N THR A 34 1.96 3.98 7.94
CA THR A 34 1.66 3.48 6.60
C THR A 34 0.24 3.86 6.15
N LEU A 35 -0.73 3.86 7.06
CA LEU A 35 -2.10 4.30 6.78
C LEU A 35 -2.17 5.79 6.46
N ARG A 36 -1.42 6.64 7.18
CA ARG A 36 -1.31 8.07 6.85
C ARG A 36 -0.66 8.28 5.49
N ASP A 37 0.38 7.53 5.19
CA ASP A 37 1.06 7.61 3.89
C ASP A 37 0.16 7.16 2.74
N TYR A 38 -0.62 6.09 2.91
CA TYR A 38 -1.61 5.67 1.93
C TYR A 38 -2.73 6.70 1.76
N ALA A 39 -3.24 7.27 2.84
CA ALA A 39 -4.25 8.32 2.78
C ALA A 39 -3.74 9.57 2.04
N ARG A 40 -2.48 9.96 2.29
CA ARG A 40 -1.83 11.06 1.58
C ARG A 40 -1.69 10.75 0.09
N LYS A 41 -1.14 9.57 -0.26
CA LYS A 41 -1.01 9.12 -1.65
C LYS A 41 -2.35 9.04 -2.37
N GLN A 42 -3.40 8.58 -1.69
CA GLN A 42 -4.76 8.54 -2.25
C GLN A 42 -5.28 9.95 -2.54
N SER A 43 -5.06 10.91 -1.63
CA SER A 43 -5.43 12.31 -1.84
C SER A 43 -4.70 12.94 -3.03
N GLU A 44 -3.39 12.73 -3.13
CA GLU A 44 -2.57 13.19 -4.26
C GLU A 44 -3.03 12.55 -5.59
N THR A 45 -3.37 11.26 -5.57
CA THR A 45 -3.91 10.53 -6.74
C THR A 45 -5.26 11.11 -7.17
N ARG A 46 -6.17 11.41 -6.24
CA ARG A 46 -7.47 12.03 -6.53
C ARG A 46 -7.36 13.43 -7.10
N LYS A 47 -6.45 14.24 -6.57
CA LYS A 47 -6.17 15.58 -7.13
C LYS A 47 -5.70 15.47 -8.57
N SER A 48 -4.74 14.57 -8.83
CA SER A 48 -4.23 14.30 -10.17
C SER A 48 -5.32 13.81 -11.11
N LEU A 49 -6.15 12.86 -10.66
CA LEU A 49 -7.29 12.33 -11.42
C LEU A 49 -8.27 13.45 -11.80
N THR A 50 -8.57 14.35 -10.86
CA THR A 50 -9.46 15.50 -11.10
C THR A 50 -8.87 16.44 -12.14
N SER A 51 -7.57 16.73 -12.07
CA SER A 51 -6.85 17.51 -13.09
C SER A 51 -6.88 16.85 -14.46
N LEU A 52 -6.69 15.52 -14.54
CA LEU A 52 -6.77 14.77 -15.80
C LEU A 52 -8.18 14.81 -16.39
N ILE A 53 -9.23 14.63 -15.56
CA ILE A 53 -10.62 14.71 -16.00
C ILE A 53 -10.96 16.13 -16.49
N PHE A 54 -10.49 17.16 -15.79
CA PHE A 54 -10.67 18.54 -16.22
C PHE A 54 -10.01 18.79 -17.58
N TYR A 55 -8.77 18.34 -17.75
CA TYR A 55 -8.04 18.45 -19.01
C TYR A 55 -8.72 17.68 -20.14
N LYS A 56 -9.27 16.50 -19.85
CA LYS A 56 -10.07 15.72 -20.80
C LYS A 56 -11.27 16.52 -21.30
N LYS A 57 -12.06 17.10 -20.40
CA LYS A 57 -13.21 17.94 -20.76
C LYS A 57 -12.79 19.15 -21.61
N GLN A 58 -11.65 19.74 -21.30
CA GLN A 58 -11.11 20.86 -22.09
C GLN A 58 -10.74 20.43 -23.51
N LEU A 59 -10.09 19.27 -23.67
CA LEU A 59 -9.76 18.70 -24.98
C LEU A 59 -11.02 18.29 -25.76
N GLU A 60 -12.00 17.66 -25.11
CA GLU A 60 -13.30 17.32 -25.73
C GLU A 60 -14.03 18.57 -26.23
N SER A 61 -14.00 19.67 -25.45
CA SER A 61 -14.57 20.95 -25.89
C SER A 61 -13.83 21.55 -27.09
N LYS A 62 -12.50 21.45 -27.12
CA LYS A 62 -11.69 21.89 -28.28
C LYS A 62 -11.98 21.04 -29.51
N LEU A 63 -12.07 19.72 -29.34
CA LEU A 63 -12.41 18.79 -30.41
C LEU A 63 -13.77 19.12 -31.02
N LEU A 64 -14.79 19.35 -30.18
CA LEU A 64 -16.12 19.73 -30.64
C LEU A 64 -16.08 21.01 -31.49
N LYS A 65 -15.33 22.03 -31.05
CA LYS A 65 -15.15 23.27 -31.81
C LYS A 65 -14.43 23.03 -33.13
N ALA A 66 -13.37 22.21 -33.14
CA ALA A 66 -12.65 21.87 -34.36
C ALA A 66 -13.56 21.15 -35.37
N VAL A 67 -14.38 20.19 -34.91
CA VAL A 67 -15.35 19.47 -35.75
C VAL A 67 -16.41 20.42 -36.34
N GLN A 68 -16.92 21.36 -35.55
CA GLN A 68 -17.87 22.37 -36.04
C GLN A 68 -17.23 23.29 -37.09
N MET A 69 -15.99 23.71 -36.87
CA MET A 69 -15.25 24.56 -37.81
C MET A 69 -14.90 23.81 -39.11
N LEU A 70 -14.56 22.53 -39.03
CA LEU A 70 -14.33 21.67 -40.20
C LEU A 70 -15.59 21.60 -41.07
N ALA A 71 -16.75 21.31 -40.48
CA ALA A 71 -18.02 21.28 -41.20
C ALA A 71 -18.34 22.64 -41.86
N PHE A 72 -18.16 23.74 -41.11
CA PHE A 72 -18.37 25.08 -41.62
C PHE A 72 -17.45 25.42 -42.81
N TYR A 73 -16.16 25.08 -42.72
CA TYR A 73 -15.24 25.34 -43.83
C TYR A 73 -15.52 24.45 -45.03
N GLN A 74 -15.93 23.21 -44.82
CA GLN A 74 -16.29 22.29 -45.89
C GLN A 74 -17.49 22.81 -46.70
N GLU A 75 -18.56 23.25 -46.03
CA GLU A 75 -19.71 23.90 -46.68
C GLU A 75 -19.31 25.17 -47.44
N LYS A 76 -18.40 25.97 -46.86
CA LYS A 76 -17.94 27.21 -47.46
C LYS A 76 -17.06 26.99 -48.69
N ILE A 77 -16.22 25.97 -48.69
CA ILE A 77 -15.42 25.54 -49.84
C ILE A 77 -16.35 25.11 -50.98
N GLU A 78 -17.37 24.30 -50.70
CA GLU A 78 -18.36 23.90 -51.70
C GLU A 78 -19.10 25.11 -52.30
N SER A 79 -19.45 26.10 -51.47
CA SER A 79 -20.07 27.34 -51.93
C SER A 79 -19.13 28.17 -52.82
N PHE A 80 -17.86 28.30 -52.46
CA PHE A 80 -16.88 29.06 -53.24
C PHE A 80 -16.53 28.38 -54.56
N ALA A 81 -16.43 27.05 -54.56
CA ALA A 81 -16.27 26.26 -55.78
C ALA A 81 -17.43 26.46 -56.76
N LYS A 82 -18.69 26.46 -56.26
CA LYS A 82 -19.88 26.74 -57.10
C LYS A 82 -19.90 28.15 -57.71
N ASN A 83 -19.24 29.10 -57.05
CA ASN A 83 -19.19 30.50 -57.47
C ASN A 83 -17.90 30.84 -58.26
N ASN A 84 -17.09 29.84 -58.67
CA ASN A 84 -15.80 30.02 -59.36
C ASN A 84 -14.81 30.94 -58.61
N ARG A 85 -14.83 30.92 -57.27
CA ARG A 85 -13.89 31.68 -56.42
C ARG A 85 -12.75 30.77 -55.96
N ASP A 86 -11.97 30.27 -56.93
CA ASP A 86 -11.02 29.16 -56.73
C ASP A 86 -9.90 29.49 -55.75
N ASN A 87 -9.33 30.70 -55.81
CA ASN A 87 -8.27 31.13 -54.88
C ASN A 87 -8.75 31.14 -53.42
N GLU A 88 -9.98 31.60 -53.17
CA GLU A 88 -10.56 31.62 -51.83
C GLU A 88 -10.93 30.21 -51.35
N ALA A 89 -11.32 29.33 -52.28
CA ALA A 89 -11.55 27.92 -51.97
C ALA A 89 -10.25 27.21 -51.57
N LEU A 90 -9.14 27.45 -52.29
CA LEU A 90 -7.83 26.90 -51.96
C LEU A 90 -7.31 27.37 -50.60
N ASP A 91 -7.46 28.66 -50.28
CA ASP A 91 -7.09 29.20 -48.96
C ASP A 91 -7.89 28.57 -47.82
N LEU A 92 -9.17 28.25 -48.06
CA LEU A 92 -10.02 27.55 -47.09
C LEU A 92 -9.66 26.07 -46.97
N MET A 93 -9.27 25.41 -48.06
CA MET A 93 -8.79 24.02 -48.03
C MET A 93 -7.53 23.89 -47.18
N ALA A 94 -6.55 24.79 -47.34
CA ALA A 94 -5.34 24.79 -46.50
C ALA A 94 -5.66 24.95 -45.00
N LYS A 95 -6.67 25.77 -44.66
CA LYS A 95 -7.15 25.90 -43.26
C LYS A 95 -7.85 24.65 -42.78
N LEU A 96 -8.63 23.99 -43.65
CA LEU A 96 -9.31 22.74 -43.34
C LEU A 96 -8.31 21.61 -43.07
N ASP A 97 -7.26 21.50 -43.88
CA ASP A 97 -6.19 20.52 -43.68
C ASP A 97 -5.50 20.73 -42.32
N SER A 98 -5.12 21.97 -41.99
CA SER A 98 -4.52 22.31 -40.70
C SER A 98 -5.44 21.99 -39.51
N LEU A 99 -6.74 22.26 -39.62
CA LEU A 99 -7.72 21.90 -38.59
C LEU A 99 -7.90 20.39 -38.45
N THR A 100 -7.76 19.65 -39.55
CA THR A 100 -7.85 18.19 -39.54
C THR A 100 -6.65 17.59 -38.81
N GLU A 101 -5.45 18.10 -39.06
CA GLU A 101 -4.24 17.74 -38.30
C GLU A 101 -4.39 18.05 -36.81
N GLU A 102 -4.92 19.23 -36.45
CA GLU A 102 -5.16 19.60 -35.06
C GLU A 102 -6.18 18.66 -34.40
N LYS A 103 -7.26 18.32 -35.09
CA LYS A 103 -8.27 17.36 -34.62
C LYS A 103 -7.64 15.99 -34.35
N ASP A 104 -6.89 15.45 -35.30
CA ASP A 104 -6.24 14.14 -35.17
C ASP A 104 -5.24 14.14 -34.01
N PHE A 105 -4.50 15.24 -33.82
CA PHE A 105 -3.62 15.43 -32.68
C PHE A 105 -4.37 15.44 -31.34
N ILE A 106 -5.51 16.15 -31.26
CA ILE A 106 -6.37 16.17 -30.06
C ILE A 106 -6.94 14.78 -29.78
N ASP A 107 -7.39 14.05 -30.80
CA ASP A 107 -7.92 12.69 -30.67
C ASP A 107 -6.86 11.72 -30.12
N GLN A 108 -5.62 11.80 -30.62
CA GLN A 108 -4.50 11.03 -30.07
C GLN A 108 -4.18 11.38 -28.62
N GLN A 109 -4.26 12.67 -28.25
CA GLN A 109 -4.08 13.09 -26.86
C GLN A 109 -5.19 12.56 -25.95
N LEU A 110 -6.44 12.63 -26.39
CA LEU A 110 -7.58 12.09 -25.65
C LEU A 110 -7.45 10.59 -25.42
N LEU A 111 -6.98 9.83 -26.42
CA LEU A 111 -6.71 8.39 -26.28
C LEU A 111 -5.65 8.10 -25.22
N LYS A 112 -4.55 8.87 -25.20
CA LYS A 112 -3.49 8.73 -24.17
C LYS A 112 -4.03 9.11 -22.80
N LEU A 113 -4.76 10.23 -22.72
CA LEU A 113 -5.33 10.74 -21.48
C LEU A 113 -6.35 9.78 -20.86
N ASN A 114 -7.17 9.11 -21.68
CA ASN A 114 -8.09 8.07 -21.20
C ASN A 114 -7.34 6.91 -20.54
N LYS A 115 -6.23 6.45 -21.15
CA LYS A 115 -5.39 5.40 -20.56
C LYS A 115 -4.78 5.85 -19.23
N ASP A 116 -4.31 7.10 -19.15
CA ASP A 116 -3.75 7.66 -17.92
C ASP A 116 -4.81 7.77 -16.81
N ILE A 117 -6.03 8.18 -17.15
CA ILE A 117 -7.17 8.22 -16.23
C ILE A 117 -7.50 6.80 -15.71
N GLU A 118 -7.58 5.80 -16.59
CA GLU A 118 -7.84 4.42 -16.19
C GLU A 118 -6.74 3.87 -15.26
N GLN A 119 -5.47 4.15 -15.57
CA GLN A 119 -4.35 3.77 -14.71
C GLN A 119 -4.41 4.44 -13.34
N ALA A 120 -4.71 5.75 -13.30
CA ALA A 120 -4.86 6.48 -12.05
C ALA A 120 -6.04 5.95 -11.21
N GLN A 121 -7.16 5.57 -11.83
CA GLN A 121 -8.30 4.93 -11.16
C GLN A 121 -7.93 3.56 -10.57
N LYS A 122 -7.21 2.72 -11.33
CA LYS A 122 -6.70 1.43 -10.82
C LYS A 122 -5.81 1.64 -9.60
N MET A 123 -4.87 2.58 -9.68
CA MET A 123 -3.99 2.91 -8.56
C MET A 123 -4.76 3.43 -7.33
N GLU A 124 -5.79 4.27 -7.52
CA GLU A 124 -6.64 4.72 -6.41
C GLU A 124 -7.35 3.54 -5.73
N ASN A 125 -7.84 2.57 -6.50
CA ASN A 125 -8.52 1.39 -5.98
C ASN A 125 -7.55 0.45 -5.24
N GLU A 126 -6.34 0.24 -5.78
CA GLU A 126 -5.30 -0.51 -5.09
C GLU A 126 -4.93 0.13 -3.74
N LEU A 127 -4.82 1.46 -3.68
CA LEU A 127 -4.58 2.17 -2.43
C LEU A 127 -5.74 1.98 -1.43
N LYS A 128 -6.99 2.02 -1.88
CA LYS A 128 -8.16 1.72 -1.02
C LYS A 128 -8.08 0.32 -0.43
N VAL A 129 -7.78 -0.69 -1.24
CA VAL A 129 -7.64 -2.09 -0.77
C VAL A 129 -6.51 -2.20 0.25
N LYS A 130 -5.34 -1.61 -0.04
CA LYS A 130 -4.20 -1.60 0.89
C LYS A 130 -4.54 -0.91 2.22
N MET A 131 -5.33 0.16 2.20
CA MET A 131 -5.80 0.83 3.42
C MET A 131 -6.76 -0.03 4.24
N ILE A 132 -7.68 -0.76 3.59
CA ILE A 132 -8.59 -1.69 4.28
C ILE A 132 -7.79 -2.78 4.99
N LEU A 133 -6.89 -3.46 4.25
CA LEU A 133 -6.04 -4.51 4.81
C LEU A 133 -5.15 -4.00 5.96
N ALA A 134 -4.62 -2.78 5.85
CA ALA A 134 -3.82 -2.17 6.91
C ALA A 134 -4.67 -1.83 8.15
N ARG A 135 -5.94 -1.43 7.99
CA ARG A 135 -6.87 -1.20 9.10
C ARG A 135 -7.23 -2.51 9.80
N GLU A 136 -7.55 -3.56 9.05
CA GLU A 136 -7.82 -4.90 9.62
C GLU A 136 -6.63 -5.41 10.43
N LYS A 137 -5.40 -5.28 9.90
CA LYS A 137 -4.18 -5.60 10.66
C LYS A 137 -4.03 -4.79 11.94
N MET A 138 -4.41 -3.51 11.91
CA MET A 138 -4.37 -2.63 13.09
C MET A 138 -5.37 -3.07 14.16
N GLU A 139 -6.59 -3.45 13.77
CA GLU A 139 -7.63 -3.96 14.66
C GLU A 139 -7.19 -5.26 15.34
N VAL A 140 -6.68 -6.23 14.57
CA VAL A 140 -6.14 -7.49 15.11
C VAL A 140 -5.03 -7.23 16.13
N LEU A 141 -4.10 -6.32 15.84
CA LEU A 141 -3.03 -5.98 16.79
C LEU A 141 -3.54 -5.24 18.03
N SER A 142 -4.58 -4.40 17.91
CA SER A 142 -5.19 -3.77 19.07
C SER A 142 -5.87 -4.80 19.97
N GLY A 143 -6.64 -5.72 19.39
CA GLY A 143 -7.26 -6.82 20.11
C GLY A 143 -6.23 -7.71 20.84
N ARG A 144 -5.13 -8.07 20.15
CA ARG A 144 -4.01 -8.80 20.78
C ARG A 144 -3.38 -8.03 21.95
N MET A 145 -3.17 -6.73 21.80
CA MET A 145 -2.60 -5.89 22.86
C MET A 145 -3.54 -5.80 24.07
N GLU A 146 -4.85 -5.65 23.84
CA GLU A 146 -5.86 -5.63 24.89
C GLU A 146 -5.93 -6.96 25.64
N ALA A 147 -5.92 -8.08 24.91
CA ALA A 147 -5.82 -9.42 25.49
C ALA A 147 -4.54 -9.59 26.32
N MET A 148 -3.38 -9.11 25.85
CA MET A 148 -2.14 -9.13 26.63
C MET A 148 -2.22 -8.26 27.89
N LYS A 149 -2.83 -7.08 27.82
CA LYS A 149 -3.04 -6.21 28.99
C LYS A 149 -3.94 -6.88 30.01
N LEU A 150 -5.01 -7.54 29.58
CA LEU A 150 -5.89 -8.34 30.43
C LEU A 150 -5.13 -9.50 31.09
N ARG A 151 -4.35 -10.27 30.31
CA ARG A 151 -3.46 -11.33 30.83
C ARG A 151 -2.49 -10.79 31.88
N LYS A 152 -1.87 -9.63 31.65
CA LYS A 152 -0.94 -8.99 32.61
C LYS A 152 -1.66 -8.57 33.89
N LYS A 153 -2.83 -7.94 33.80
CA LYS A 153 -3.65 -7.56 34.96
C LYS A 153 -4.08 -8.79 35.75
N LEU A 154 -4.53 -9.85 35.07
CA LEU A 154 -4.91 -11.10 35.69
C LEU A 154 -3.72 -11.73 36.43
N LYS A 155 -2.53 -11.77 35.81
CA LYS A 155 -1.31 -12.25 36.45
C LYS A 155 -0.91 -11.41 37.68
N GLN A 156 -1.04 -10.09 37.60
CA GLN A 156 -0.77 -9.19 38.73
C GLN A 156 -1.76 -9.41 39.89
N ASN A 157 -3.05 -9.47 39.59
CA ASN A 157 -4.09 -9.74 40.59
C ASN A 157 -3.90 -11.13 41.21
N LEU A 158 -3.60 -12.15 40.40
CA LEU A 158 -3.28 -13.49 40.87
C LEU A 158 -2.01 -13.51 41.73
N SER A 159 -0.97 -12.77 41.37
CA SER A 159 0.26 -12.64 42.17
C SER A 159 0.01 -11.97 43.53
N GLN A 160 -0.93 -11.02 43.59
CA GLN A 160 -1.32 -10.37 44.86
C GLN A 160 -2.19 -11.29 45.74
N ILE A 161 -3.03 -12.13 45.13
CA ILE A 161 -3.84 -13.14 45.85
C ILE A 161 -2.98 -14.31 46.33
N THR A 162 -1.96 -14.73 45.57
CA THR A 162 -1.09 -15.88 45.89
C THR A 162 -0.04 -15.61 46.97
N VAL A 163 0.26 -14.34 47.31
CA VAL A 163 1.09 -14.02 48.49
C VAL A 163 0.37 -14.36 49.82
N GLY A 164 -0.95 -14.54 49.81
CA GLY A 164 -1.75 -14.91 50.99
C GLY A 164 -2.35 -16.32 51.01
N ALA A 165 -2.37 -17.06 49.90
CA ALA A 165 -3.09 -18.34 49.80
C ALA A 165 -2.19 -19.49 49.33
N LYS A 166 -1.75 -20.33 50.28
CA LYS A 166 -1.20 -21.65 50.01
C LYS A 166 -2.31 -22.57 49.47
N ASN A 167 -1.96 -23.33 48.43
CA ASN A 167 -2.54 -24.60 47.96
C ASN A 167 -3.51 -24.57 46.76
N TRP A 168 -2.99 -25.06 45.63
CA TRP A 168 -3.59 -26.08 44.74
C TRP A 168 -5.04 -25.86 44.28
N ASN A 169 -5.27 -24.90 43.37
CA ASN A 169 -6.32 -24.99 42.33
C ASN A 169 -6.14 -23.95 41.20
N VAL A 170 -4.96 -23.35 41.11
CA VAL A 170 -4.70 -22.18 40.26
C VAL A 170 -4.33 -22.62 38.86
N ASP A 171 -3.53 -23.68 38.72
CA ASP A 171 -3.11 -24.19 37.42
C ASP A 171 -4.29 -24.77 36.61
N SER A 172 -5.24 -25.46 37.25
CA SER A 172 -6.43 -26.00 36.58
C SER A 172 -7.41 -24.93 36.09
N LYS A 173 -7.48 -23.78 36.79
CA LYS A 173 -8.31 -22.64 36.39
C LYS A 173 -7.64 -21.78 35.33
N ILE A 174 -6.32 -21.62 35.42
CA ILE A 174 -5.52 -20.96 34.36
C ILE A 174 -5.62 -21.77 33.08
N GLU A 175 -5.48 -23.09 33.14
CA GLU A 175 -5.58 -23.97 31.98
C GLU A 175 -6.98 -23.97 31.36
N LYS A 176 -8.05 -23.94 32.17
CA LYS A 176 -9.43 -23.78 31.66
C LYS A 176 -9.66 -22.45 30.95
N LEU A 177 -9.10 -21.37 31.50
CA LEU A 177 -9.19 -20.04 30.89
C LEU A 177 -8.32 -19.94 29.64
N GLU A 178 -7.16 -20.61 29.60
CA GLU A 178 -6.31 -20.71 28.42
C GLU A 178 -7.03 -21.48 27.30
N LYS A 179 -7.74 -22.57 27.62
CA LYS A 179 -8.60 -23.30 26.66
C LYS A 179 -9.76 -22.44 26.15
N GLU A 180 -10.41 -21.63 27.01
CA GLU A 180 -11.47 -20.72 26.57
C GLU A 180 -10.96 -19.60 25.66
N VAL A 181 -9.81 -18.98 25.99
CA VAL A 181 -9.23 -17.94 25.14
C VAL A 181 -8.77 -18.50 23.81
N PHE A 182 -8.20 -19.72 23.80
CA PHE A 182 -7.85 -20.42 22.56
C PHE A 182 -9.10 -20.74 21.71
N LYS A 183 -10.19 -21.17 22.34
CA LYS A 183 -11.47 -21.44 21.67
C LYS A 183 -12.06 -20.17 21.02
N LEU A 184 -11.99 -19.03 21.72
CA LEU A 184 -12.42 -17.73 21.20
C LEU A 184 -11.50 -17.19 20.09
N GLU A 185 -10.19 -17.50 20.14
CA GLU A 185 -9.25 -17.19 19.07
C GLU A 185 -9.52 -18.06 17.82
N LEU A 186 -9.95 -19.31 18.00
CA LEU A 186 -10.33 -20.22 16.91
C LEU A 186 -11.67 -19.84 16.28
N GLU A 187 -12.68 -19.48 17.08
CA GLU A 187 -14.02 -19.04 16.63
C GLU A 187 -13.97 -17.70 15.85
N ASN A 188 -12.96 -16.85 16.08
CA ASN A 188 -12.75 -15.60 15.34
C ASN A 188 -11.88 -15.75 14.09
N SER A 189 -11.31 -16.94 13.84
CA SER A 189 -10.62 -17.26 12.60
C SER A 189 -11.51 -18.18 11.77
N GLU A 190 -11.79 -17.84 10.52
CA GLU A 190 -12.54 -18.68 9.56
C GLU A 190 -11.76 -19.96 9.15
N PHE A 191 -11.05 -20.60 10.09
CA PHE A 191 -10.22 -21.79 9.88
C PHE A 191 -10.63 -22.90 10.86
N SER A 192 -11.91 -23.24 10.89
CA SER A 192 -12.42 -24.45 11.54
C SER A 192 -12.72 -25.51 10.49
N GLN A 193 -11.66 -26.13 9.94
CA GLN A 193 -11.76 -27.53 9.55
C GLN A 193 -11.24 -28.36 10.72
N GLU A 194 -12.11 -29.22 11.22
CA GLU A 194 -11.95 -30.15 12.35
C GLU A 194 -10.54 -30.75 12.43
N ARG A 195 -9.68 -30.13 13.24
CA ARG A 195 -8.58 -30.83 13.91
C ARG A 195 -8.95 -30.91 15.37
N ASP A 196 -8.78 -32.09 15.95
CA ASP A 196 -9.04 -32.34 17.35
C ASP A 196 -8.33 -31.27 18.20
N LEU A 197 -9.14 -30.51 18.92
CA LEU A 197 -8.74 -29.34 19.71
C LEU A 197 -7.66 -29.66 20.75
N GLU A 198 -7.58 -30.93 21.17
CA GLU A 198 -6.58 -31.42 22.11
C GLU A 198 -5.21 -31.62 21.45
N GLU A 199 -5.14 -32.23 20.26
CA GLU A 199 -3.87 -32.38 19.53
C GLU A 199 -3.26 -31.03 19.14
N GLY A 200 -4.10 -30.06 18.71
CA GLY A 200 -3.65 -28.72 18.35
C GLY A 200 -3.08 -27.92 19.52
N PHE A 201 -3.61 -28.13 20.73
CA PHE A 201 -3.15 -27.44 21.93
C PHE A 201 -1.79 -27.98 22.41
N ASP A 202 -1.62 -29.31 22.38
CA ASP A 202 -0.38 -29.96 22.77
C ASP A 202 0.77 -29.61 21.81
N ASP A 203 0.51 -29.61 20.50
CA ASP A 203 1.48 -29.19 19.48
C ASP A 203 1.89 -27.72 19.65
N TRP A 204 0.95 -26.86 20.02
CA TRP A 204 1.23 -25.45 20.30
C TRP A 204 2.11 -25.26 21.53
N GLN A 205 1.83 -25.98 22.64
CA GLN A 205 2.67 -25.93 23.83
C GLN A 205 4.09 -26.44 23.53
N ILE A 206 4.22 -27.54 22.80
CA ILE A 206 5.51 -28.12 22.42
C ILE A 206 6.31 -27.12 21.56
N ASN A 207 5.68 -26.47 20.57
CA ASN A 207 6.36 -25.50 19.72
C ASN A 207 6.78 -24.23 20.49
N LYS A 208 5.94 -23.73 21.40
CA LYS A 208 6.28 -22.61 22.27
C LYS A 208 7.47 -22.91 23.18
N GLN A 209 7.54 -24.13 23.73
CA GLN A 209 8.70 -24.57 24.50
C GLN A 209 9.95 -24.73 23.64
N ARG A 210 9.82 -25.17 22.37
CA ARG A 210 10.94 -25.28 21.43
C ARG A 210 11.51 -23.92 21.05
N GLU A 211 10.66 -22.91 20.79
CA GLU A 211 11.10 -21.54 20.49
C GLU A 211 11.85 -20.92 21.67
N ALA A 212 11.32 -21.05 22.89
CA ALA A 212 11.99 -20.56 24.10
C ALA A 212 13.36 -21.24 24.34
N ARG A 213 13.50 -22.52 23.97
CA ARG A 213 14.81 -23.23 24.01
C ARG A 213 15.77 -22.73 22.91
N ARG A 214 15.27 -22.43 21.71
CA ARG A 214 16.07 -21.86 20.60
C ARG A 214 16.59 -20.48 20.94
N GLU A 215 15.77 -19.63 21.54
CA GLU A 215 16.15 -18.28 21.96
C GLU A 215 17.24 -18.31 23.06
N LYS A 216 17.12 -19.23 24.02
CA LYS A 216 18.19 -19.49 25.02
C LYS A 216 19.49 -19.97 24.37
N LEU A 217 19.41 -20.82 23.35
CA LEU A 217 20.58 -21.33 22.61
C LEU A 217 21.28 -20.22 21.81
N GLU A 218 20.53 -19.35 21.15
CA GLU A 218 21.03 -18.18 20.42
C GLU A 218 21.76 -17.19 21.35
N ASN A 219 21.20 -16.94 22.54
CA ASN A 219 21.83 -16.07 23.53
C ASN A 219 23.13 -16.67 24.09
N LEU A 220 23.21 -18.00 24.25
CA LEU A 220 24.45 -18.68 24.62
C LEU A 220 25.50 -18.61 23.50
N LYS A 221 25.11 -18.80 22.23
CA LYS A 221 26.04 -18.66 21.10
C LYS A 221 26.66 -17.26 21.04
N LYS A 222 25.86 -16.22 21.29
CA LYS A 222 26.34 -14.84 21.35
C LYS A 222 27.31 -14.60 22.50
N SER A 223 27.21 -15.32 23.62
CA SER A 223 28.15 -15.19 24.73
C SER A 223 29.48 -15.93 24.52
N PHE A 224 29.60 -16.82 23.52
CA PHE A 224 30.83 -17.57 23.24
C PHE A 224 31.72 -16.95 22.14
N VAL A 225 31.23 -15.99 21.37
CA VAL A 225 32.06 -15.30 20.36
C VAL A 225 32.90 -14.21 21.04
N LYS A 226 34.13 -14.56 21.47
CA LYS A 226 35.13 -13.55 21.84
C LYS A 226 35.62 -12.81 20.58
N PRO A 227 35.77 -11.48 20.61
CA PRO A 227 36.34 -10.73 19.49
C PRO A 227 37.81 -11.10 19.29
N VAL A 228 38.20 -11.35 18.04
CA VAL A 228 39.59 -11.56 17.63
C VAL A 228 40.24 -10.19 17.50
N ASP A 229 41.21 -9.88 18.36
CA ASP A 229 42.07 -8.70 18.22
C ASP A 229 43.01 -8.90 17.03
N ILE A 230 42.71 -8.23 15.91
CA ILE A 230 43.64 -8.12 14.78
C ILE A 230 44.63 -7.01 15.12
N LYS A 231 45.85 -7.38 15.52
CA LYS A 231 46.97 -6.43 15.63
C LYS A 231 47.33 -5.93 14.22
N GLN A 232 47.25 -4.62 14.00
CA GLN A 232 47.78 -3.96 12.81
C GLN A 232 49.31 -4.14 12.78
N LEU A 233 49.82 -4.68 11.67
CA LEU A 233 51.25 -4.73 11.36
C LEU A 233 51.64 -3.41 10.69
N ASP A 234 52.41 -2.58 11.39
CA ASP A 234 53.05 -1.42 10.80
C ASP A 234 54.21 -1.88 9.89
N TYR A 235 54.06 -1.66 8.59
CA TYR A 235 55.17 -1.73 7.63
C TYR A 235 56.02 -0.47 7.80
N ILE A 236 57.24 -0.65 8.34
CA ILE A 236 58.29 0.38 8.27
C ILE A 236 59.06 0.15 6.97
N CYS A 237 58.92 1.09 6.04
CA CYS A 237 59.85 1.26 4.92
C CYS A 237 61.03 2.11 5.38
N THR A 238 62.23 1.53 5.40
CA THR A 238 63.53 2.19 5.18
C THR A 238 64.54 1.16 4.72
#